data_AF-A0A970BUP7-F1
#
_entry.id   AF-A0A970BUP7-F1
#
_cell.length_a   1.000
_cell.length_b   1.000
_cell.length_c   1.000
_cell.angle_alpha   90.00
_cell.angle_beta   90.00
_cell.angle_gamma   90.00
#
_symmetry.space_group_name_H-M   'P 1'
#
loop_
_entity.id
_entity.type
_entity.pdbx_description
1 polymer ?
#
loop_
_entity_poly.entity_id
_entity_poly.type
_entity_poly.pdbx_seq_one_letter_code
_entity_poly.pdbx_strand_id
1 'polypeptide(L)' 'MTIGNGRIRVAVLFGGRSGEHEVSIASAKSVMGAMDPERYEVLPIGITRS' A
#
# COMPACT_ATOMS: atom_id res chain seq x y z
N MET A 1 -5.14 -17.19 22.20
CA MET A 1 -5.20 -16.28 21.04
C MET A 1 -4.51 -14.99 21.44
N THR A 2 -3.19 -14.95 21.33
CA THR A 2 -2.40 -13.74 21.57
C THR A 2 -2.61 -12.80 20.41
N ILE A 3 -3.25 -11.65 20.64
CA ILE A 3 -3.25 -10.54 19.69
C ILE A 3 -1.81 -10.01 19.73
N GLY A 4 -0.97 -10.44 18.79
CA GLY A 4 0.45 -10.17 18.83
C GLY A 4 0.74 -8.67 18.80
N ASN A 5 1.51 -8.19 19.77
CA ASN A 5 2.20 -6.91 19.63
C ASN A 5 3.19 -7.03 18.45
N GLY A 6 3.10 -6.13 17.48
CA GLY A 6 4.19 -5.88 16.54
C GLY A 6 3.76 -5.57 15.11
N ARG A 7 3.56 -4.28 14.83
CA ARG A 7 3.25 -3.65 13.52
C ARG A 7 1.79 -3.63 13.09
N ILE A 8 1.35 -2.44 12.68
CA ILE A 8 0.03 -2.18 12.10
C ILE A 8 0.07 -2.63 10.65
N ARG A 9 -0.84 -3.53 10.25
CA ARG A 9 -1.00 -3.88 8.84
C ARG A 9 -1.76 -2.80 8.10
N VAL A 10 -1.15 -2.27 7.04
CA VAL A 10 -1.73 -1.22 6.20
C VAL A 10 -1.86 -1.75 4.78
N ALA A 11 -3.09 -1.88 4.30
CA ALA A 11 -3.37 -2.18 2.92
C ALA A 11 -3.33 -0.90 2.08
N VAL A 12 -2.47 -0.87 1.06
CA VAL A 12 -2.35 0.26 0.14
C VAL A 12 -2.97 -0.14 -1.20
N LEU A 13 -4.16 0.40 -1.49
CA LEU A 13 -4.87 0.17 -2.75
C LEU A 13 -4.45 1.24 -3.78
N PHE A 14 -4.07 0.81 -4.98
CA PHE A 14 -3.62 1.72 -6.04
C PHE A 14 -3.86 1.17 -7.45
N GLY A 15 -3.70 2.03 -8.46
CA GLY A 15 -3.96 1.73 -9.86
C GLY A 15 -5.39 2.08 -10.27
N GLY A 16 -6.09 1.12 -10.86
CA GLY A 16 -7.47 1.28 -11.34
C GLY A 16 -7.57 1.54 -12.83
N ARG A 17 -8.81 1.48 -13.34
CA ARG A 17 -9.16 1.69 -14.75
C ARG A 17 -9.37 3.18 -15.05
N SER A 18 -8.31 3.98 -14.94
CA SER A 18 -8.33 5.43 -15.18
C SER A 18 -7.12 5.87 -16.00
N GLY A 19 -7.18 7.05 -16.62
CA GLY A 19 -6.02 7.73 -17.20
C GLY A 19 -4.96 8.08 -16.14
N GLU A 20 -5.35 8.08 -14.86
CA GLU A 20 -4.46 8.34 -13.71
C GLU A 20 -3.80 7.07 -13.14
N HIS A 21 -3.90 5.93 -13.84
CA HIS A 21 -3.34 4.64 -13.38
C HIS A 21 -1.87 4.75 -12.96
N GLU A 22 -1.04 5.38 -13.80
CA GLU A 22 0.38 5.56 -13.52
C GLU A 22 0.63 6.53 -12.36
N VAL A 23 -0.19 7.57 -12.23
CA VAL A 23 -0.14 8.54 -11.12
C VAL A 23 -0.47 7.86 -9.79
N SER A 24 -1.48 6.98 -9.79
CA SER A 24 -1.86 6.18 -8.62
C SER A 24 -0.75 5.23 -8.19
N ILE A 25 -0.08 4.56 -9.15
CA ILE A 25 1.09 3.70 -8.88
C ILE A 25 2.25 4.50 -8.29
N ALA A 26 2.57 5.66 -8.88
CA ALA A 26 3.65 6.52 -8.40
C ALA A 26 3.41 7.01 -6.97
N SER A 27 2.17 7.43 -6.69
CA SER A 27 1.75 7.89 -5.35
C SER A 27 1.86 6.77 -4.32
N ALA A 28 1.40 5.57 -4.67
CA ALA A 28 1.47 4.41 -3.77
C ALA A 28 2.92 4.02 -3.45
N LYS A 29 3.82 4.04 -4.45
CA LYS A 29 5.26 3.78 -4.22
C LYS A 29 5.87 4.78 -3.24
N SER A 30 5.56 6.07 -3.40
CA SER A 30 6.05 7.11 -2.49
C SER A 30 5.55 6.91 -1.06
N VAL A 31 4.26 6.59 -0.89
CA VAL A 31 3.65 6.35 0.43
C VAL A 31 4.26 5.11 1.11
N MET A 32 4.37 3.99 0.38
CA MET A 32 4.95 2.77 0.91
C MET A 32 6.43 2.93 1.28
N GLY A 33 7.19 3.71 0.49
CA GLY A 33 8.60 4.00 0.77
C GLY A 33 8.81 4.93 1.98
N ALA A 34 7.81 5.72 2.35
CA ALA A 34 7.85 6.61 3.52
C ALA A 34 7.34 5.96 4.82
N MET A 35 6.76 4.75 4.75
CA MET A 35 6.25 4.05 5.93
C MET A 35 7.38 3.43 6.75
N ASP A 36 7.31 3.62 8.07
CA ASP A 36 8.24 3.02 9.03
C ASP A 36 8.05 1.48 9.11
N PRO A 37 9.05 0.68 8.71
CA PRO A 37 8.95 -0.78 8.67
C PRO A 37 8.98 -1.43 10.07
N GLU A 38 9.34 -0.70 11.12
CA GLU A 38 9.26 -1.18 12.51
C GLU A 38 7.86 -0.99 13.10
N ARG A 39 7.04 -0.13 12.49
CA ARG A 39 5.67 0.19 12.93
C ARG A 39 4.59 -0.33 11.99
N TYR A 40 4.89 -0.48 10.71
CA TYR A 40 3.91 -0.85 9.69
C TYR A 40 4.34 -2.06 8.87
N GLU A 41 3.38 -2.93 8.61
CA GLU A 41 3.48 -4.02 7.64
C GLU A 41 2.61 -3.64 6.44
N VAL A 42 3.24 -3.37 5.30
CA VAL A 42 2.56 -2.85 4.11
C VAL A 42 2.09 -3.99 3.22
N LEU A 43 0.80 -3.99 2.90
CA LEU A 43 0.18 -4.91 1.94
C LEU A 43 -0.21 -4.14 0.66
N PRO A 44 0.58 -4.21 -0.43
CA PRO A 44 0.24 -3.55 -1.68
C PRO A 44 -0.88 -4.30 -2.42
N ILE A 45 -1.94 -3.57 -2.81
CA ILE A 45 -3.07 -4.10 -3.58
C ILE A 45 -3.22 -3.27 -4.86
N GLY A 46 -2.70 -3.80 -5.96
CA GLY A 46 -2.79 -3.17 -7.28
C GLY A 46 -4.06 -3.57 -8.03
N ILE A 47 -4.83 -2.59 -8.50
CA ILE A 47 -5.95 -2.79 -9.42
C ILE A 47 -5.43 -2.61 -10.85
N THR A 48 -5.53 -3.65 -11.68
CA THR A 48 -5.10 -3.61 -13.08
C THR A 48 -5.95 -2.62 -13.89
N ARG A 49 -5.38 -2.13 -14.98
CA ARG A 49 -6.06 -1.21 -15.90
C ARG A 49 -7.15 -1.89 -16.74
N SER A 50 -7.15 -3.21 -16.82
CA SER A 50 -8.08 -4.04 -17.59
C SER A 50 -8.37 -5.34 -16.85
#